data_AF-A0A258FS83-F1
#
_entry.id   AF-A0A258FS83-F1
#
_cell.length_a   1.000
_cell.length_b   1.000
_cell.length_c   1.000
_cell.angle_alpha   90.00
_cell.angle_beta   90.00
_cell.angle_gamma   90.00
#
_symmetry.space_group_name_H-M   'P 1'
#
loop_
_entity.id
_entity.type
_entity.pdbx_description
1 polymer ?
#
loop_
_entity_poly.entity_id
_entity_poly.type
_entity_poly.pdbx_seq_one_letter_code
_entity_poly.pdbx_strand_id
1 'polypeptide(L)' 'MSDANHEELMSVLRTLVKIQSLSAVRHLATKKEKILFLSEAGLEPKEVAPIVGTTPAAVSQAIYAAKKQPGKEA' A
#
# COMPACT_ATOMS: atom_id res chain seq x y z
N MET A 1 -19.72 -22.75 5.21
CA MET A 1 -18.88 -22.74 3.99
C MET A 1 -17.72 -23.70 4.24
N SER A 2 -17.32 -24.52 3.26
CA SER A 2 -16.08 -25.30 3.41
C SER A 2 -14.89 -24.35 3.53
N ASP A 3 -13.84 -24.77 4.24
CA ASP A 3 -12.62 -23.97 4.40
C ASP A 3 -11.99 -23.61 3.05
N ALA A 4 -12.09 -24.52 2.07
CA ALA A 4 -11.65 -24.28 0.69
C ALA A 4 -12.38 -23.09 0.02
N ASN A 5 -13.70 -22.97 0.20
CA ASN A 5 -14.45 -21.85 -0.39
C ASN A 5 -14.09 -20.51 0.28
N HIS A 6 -13.75 -20.54 1.57
CA HIS A 6 -13.29 -19.35 2.29
C HIS A 6 -11.92 -18.90 1.80
N GLU A 7 -10.97 -19.82 1.64
CA GLU A 7 -9.63 -19.53 1.12
C GLU A 7 -9.67 -18.96 -0.30
N GLU A 8 -10.47 -19.55 -1.18
CA GLU A 8 -10.66 -19.06 -2.55
C GLU A 8 -11.25 -17.65 -2.57
N LEU A 9 -12.30 -17.40 -1.77
CA LEU A 9 -12.90 -16.08 -1.64
C LEU A 9 -11.88 -15.04 -1.15
N MET A 10 -11.10 -15.35 -0.12
CA MET A 10 -10.06 -14.47 0.40
C MET A 10 -8.96 -14.20 -0.64
N SER A 11 -8.62 -15.17 -1.47
CA SER A 11 -7.67 -15.02 -2.58
C SER A 11 -8.19 -14.03 -3.64
N VAL A 12 -9.45 -14.17 -4.04
CA VAL A 12 -10.10 -13.27 -5.00
C VAL A 12 -10.18 -11.85 -4.43
N LEU A 13 -10.59 -11.71 -3.17
CA LEU A 13 -10.67 -10.40 -2.50
C LEU A 13 -9.29 -9.71 -2.43
N ARG A 14 -8.22 -10.43 -2.07
CA ARG A 14 -6.85 -9.88 -2.08
C ARG A 14 -6.44 -9.42 -3.48
N THR A 15 -6.84 -10.16 -4.52
CA THR A 15 -6.55 -9.79 -5.91
C THR A 15 -7.28 -8.51 -6.31
N LEU A 16 -8.57 -8.38 -5.94
CA LEU A 16 -9.34 -7.17 -6.17
C LEU A 16 -8.72 -5.96 -5.48
N VAL A 17 -8.34 -6.09 -4.20
CA VAL A 17 -7.67 -5.01 -3.45
C VAL A 17 -6.39 -4.55 -4.16
N LYS A 18 -5.57 -5.48 -4.66
CA LYS A 18 -4.35 -5.14 -5.41
C LYS A 18 -4.64 -4.36 -6.69
N ILE A 19 -5.63 -4.80 -7.48
CA ILE A 19 -6.02 -4.12 -8.72
C ILE A 19 -6.52 -2.70 -8.43
N GLN A 20 -7.39 -2.55 -7.42
CA GLN A 20 -7.91 -1.24 -7.04
C GLN A 20 -6.81 -0.32 -6.52
N SER A 21 -5.89 -0.84 -5.71
CA SER A 21 -4.74 -0.08 -5.22
C SER A 21 -3.85 0.43 -6.35
N LEU A 22 -3.55 -0.43 -7.34
CA LEU A 22 -2.80 -0.04 -8.54
C LEU A 22 -3.49 1.05 -9.34
N SER A 23 -4.82 0.93 -9.52
CA SER A 23 -5.62 1.95 -10.21
C SER A 23 -5.61 3.27 -9.46
N ALA A 24 -5.81 3.24 -8.15
CA ALA A 24 -5.88 4.41 -7.29
C ALA A 24 -4.59 5.23 -7.32
N VAL A 25 -3.42 4.56 -7.35
CA VAL A 25 -2.13 5.25 -7.34
C VAL A 25 -1.54 5.52 -8.72
N ARG A 26 -2.24 5.14 -9.81
CA ARG A 26 -1.74 5.25 -11.19
C ARG A 26 -1.37 6.68 -11.58
N HIS A 27 -2.11 7.67 -11.08
CA HIS A 27 -1.96 9.08 -11.42
C HIS A 27 -0.91 9.80 -10.56
N LEU A 28 -0.42 9.18 -9.49
CA LEU A 28 0.59 9.77 -8.61
C LEU A 28 1.98 9.65 -9.25
N ALA A 29 2.76 10.73 -9.20
CA ALA A 29 4.01 10.85 -9.93
C ALA A 29 5.16 10.08 -9.26
N THR A 30 5.23 10.14 -7.93
CA THR A 30 6.38 9.61 -7.18
C THR A 30 6.04 8.36 -6.39
N LYS A 31 7.01 7.46 -6.19
CA LYS A 31 6.85 6.29 -5.32
C LYS A 31 6.48 6.69 -3.88
N LYS A 32 6.99 7.84 -3.39
CA LYS A 32 6.69 8.37 -2.05
C LYS A 32 5.20 8.68 -1.92
N GLU A 33 4.62 9.42 -2.86
CA GLU A 33 3.17 9.74 -2.84
C GLU A 33 2.32 8.46 -2.86
N LYS A 34 2.68 7.48 -3.70
CA LYS A 34 1.96 6.19 -3.77
C LYS A 34 2.00 5.45 -2.44
N ILE A 35 3.16 5.44 -1.77
CA ILE A 35 3.35 4.80 -0.47
C ILE A 35 2.49 5.47 0.60
N LEU A 36 2.50 6.80 0.66
CA LEU A 36 1.76 7.55 1.67
C LEU A 36 0.25 7.39 1.48
N PHE A 37 -0.24 7.53 0.25
CA PHE A 37 -1.66 7.33 -0.07
C PHE A 37 -2.15 5.93 0.35
N LEU A 38 -1.42 4.88 0.00
CA LEU A 38 -1.82 3.50 0.35
C LEU A 38 -1.71 3.23 1.86
N SER A 39 -0.72 3.82 2.53
CA SER A 39 -0.59 3.73 3.98
C SER A 39 -1.72 4.45 4.71
N GLU A 40 -2.18 5.59 4.22
CA GLU A 40 -3.33 6.33 4.75
C GLU A 40 -4.64 5.56 4.54
N ALA A 41 -4.73 4.79 3.44
CA ALA A 41 -5.82 3.86 3.19
C ALA A 41 -5.77 2.59 4.07
N GLY A 42 -4.77 2.46 4.95
CA GLY A 42 -4.66 1.38 5.93
C GLY A 42 -3.90 0.14 5.46
N LEU A 43 -3.28 0.15 4.28
CA LEU A 43 -2.46 -0.97 3.83
C LEU A 43 -1.14 -1.05 4.61
N GLU A 44 -0.75 -2.25 4.99
CA GLU A 44 0.51 -2.49 5.67
C GLU A 44 1.71 -2.42 4.70
N PRO A 45 2.94 -2.15 5.18
CA PRO A 45 4.14 -2.12 4.34
C PRO A 45 4.36 -3.35 3.46
N LYS A 46 3.97 -4.53 3.94
CA LYS A 46 4.05 -5.80 3.20
C LYS A 46 3.10 -5.86 1.99
N GLU A 47 1.99 -5.13 2.06
CA GLU A 47 0.97 -5.06 1.01
C GLU A 47 1.29 -3.95 0.01
N VAL A 48 1.82 -2.82 0.47
CA VAL A 48 2.22 -1.68 -0.36
C VAL A 48 3.46 -1.99 -1.21
N ALA A 49 4.44 -2.68 -0.64
CA ALA A 49 5.71 -3.00 -1.30
C ALA A 49 5.56 -3.61 -2.72
N PRO A 50 4.76 -4.68 -2.93
CA PRO A 50 4.55 -5.23 -4.26
C PRO A 50 3.77 -4.31 -5.21
N ILE A 51 2.93 -3.40 -4.70
CA ILE A 51 2.15 -2.46 -5.53
C ILE A 51 3.05 -1.37 -6.10
N VAL A 52 4.01 -0.87 -5.30
CA VAL A 52 4.89 0.26 -5.68
C VAL A 52 6.24 -0.22 -6.25
N GLY A 53 6.51 -1.53 -6.22
CA GLY A 53 7.75 -2.13 -6.71
C GLY A 53 8.95 -1.75 -5.85
N THR A 54 8.86 -2.06 -4.55
CA THR A 54 9.92 -1.82 -3.55
C THR A 54 9.88 -2.87 -2.43
N THR A 55 10.67 -2.70 -1.37
CA THR A 55 10.70 -3.60 -0.21
C THR A 55 9.85 -3.05 0.94
N PRO A 56 9.31 -3.90 1.84
CA PRO A 56 8.55 -3.44 3.01
C PRO A 56 9.36 -2.50 3.91
N ALA A 57 10.68 -2.72 4.02
CA ALA A 57 11.57 -1.85 4.79
C ALA A 57 11.63 -0.43 4.21
N ALA A 58 11.72 -0.29 2.89
CA ALA A 58 11.73 1.02 2.23
C ALA A 58 10.38 1.74 2.40
N VAL A 59 9.27 1.01 2.38
CA VAL A 59 7.93 1.55 2.68
C VAL A 59 7.87 2.10 4.10
N SER A 60 8.28 1.30 5.09
CA SER A 60 8.31 1.73 6.50
C SER A 60 9.19 2.96 6.72
N GLN A 61 10.35 3.02 6.07
CA GLN A 61 11.23 4.19 6.12
C GLN A 61 10.57 5.43 5.50
N ALA A 62 9.89 5.30 4.37
CA ALA A 62 9.19 6.41 3.73
C ALA A 62 8.04 6.96 4.61
N ILE A 63 7.27 6.07 5.24
CA ILE A 63 6.21 6.45 6.19
C ILE A 63 6.81 7.15 7.41
N TYR A 64 7.87 6.59 8.00
CA TYR A 64 8.54 7.17 9.16
C TYR A 64 9.15 8.55 8.84
N ALA A 65 9.81 8.68 7.69
CA ALA A 65 10.39 9.94 7.23
C ALA A 65 9.30 11.02 7.04
N ALA A 66 8.14 10.66 6.48
CA ALA A 66 7.01 11.58 6.35
C ALA A 66 6.46 12.00 7.72
N LYS A 67 6.30 11.06 8.66
CA LYS A 67 5.85 11.35 10.04
C LYS A 67 6.83 12.20 10.85
N LYS A 68 8.13 12.22 10.48
CA LYS A 68 9.16 13.05 11.11
C LYS A 68 9.23 14.46 10.53
N GLN A 69 8.55 14.72 9.41
CA GLN A 69 8.53 16.02 8.74
C GLN A 69 7.31 16.95 9.04
N PRO A 70 6.54 16.87 10.16
CA PRO A 70 5.37 17.73 10.34
C PRO A 70 5.74 19.16 10.79
N GLY A 71 6.82 19.77 10.27
CA GLY A 71 7.31 21.07 10.74
C GLY A 71 8.37 21.77 9.90
N LYS A 72 8.39 21.58 8.57
CA LYS A 72 9.24 22.39 7.66
C LYS A 72 8.49 22.80 6.39
N GLU A 73 7.38 23.49 6.59
CA GLU A 73 6.77 24.47 5.68
C GLU A 73 6.33 25.59 6.64
N ALA A 74 7.09 26.69 6.84
CA ALA A 74 7.33 27.83 5.96
C ALA A 74 6.04 28.43 5.41
#